data_AF-A0A3C1BNA6-F1
#
_entry.id   AF-A0A3C1BNA6-F1
#
_cell.length_a   1.000
_cell.length_b   1.000
_cell.length_c   1.000
_cell.angle_alpha   90.00
_cell.angle_beta   90.00
_cell.angle_gamma   90.00
#
_symmetry.space_group_name_H-M   'P 1'
#
loop_
_entity.id
_entity.type
_entity.pdbx_description
1 polymer ?
#
loop_
_entity_poly.entity_id
_entity_poly.type
_entity_poly.pdbx_seq_one_letter_code
_entity_poly.pdbx_strand_id
1 'polypeptide(L)' 'IKETTPQKILEGRFPERVLEKAVVRMIPRGPLGRAQMKALHLYAGTEHPHDGQKPEVLDVAAMNRKNKVSA' A
#
# COMPACT_ATOMS: atom_id res chain seq x y z
N ILE A 1 -18.82 19.34 -8.04
CA ILE A 1 -18.04 18.08 -7.94
C ILE A 1 -17.41 18.05 -6.56
N LYS A 2 -17.37 16.90 -5.86
CA LYS A 2 -16.72 16.80 -4.54
C LYS A 2 -15.24 16.51 -4.74
N GLU A 3 -14.37 17.26 -4.07
CA GLU A 3 -12.91 17.09 -4.13
C GLU A 3 -12.35 16.67 -2.76
N THR A 4 -11.24 15.95 -2.75
CA THR A 4 -10.51 15.60 -1.53
C THR A 4 -9.01 15.64 -1.77
N THR A 5 -8.26 16.08 -0.76
CA THR A 5 -6.79 16.05 -0.74
C THR A 5 -6.28 14.75 -0.12
N PRO A 6 -5.05 14.30 -0.44
CA PRO A 6 -4.43 13.14 0.20
C PRO A 6 -4.29 13.31 1.71
N GLN A 7 -3.91 14.51 2.16
CA GLN A 7 -3.79 14.85 3.57
C GLN A 7 -5.10 14.62 4.33
N LYS A 8 -6.22 15.08 3.76
CA LYS A 8 -7.55 14.87 4.36
C LYS A 8 -7.96 13.41 4.46
N ILE A 9 -7.45 12.53 3.57
CA ILE A 9 -7.71 11.09 3.64
C ILE A 9 -6.86 10.45 4.74
N LEU A 10 -5.58 10.83 4.84
CA LEU A 10 -4.64 10.33 5.86
C LEU A 10 -5.11 10.69 7.28
N GLU A 11 -5.60 11.91 7.48
CA GLU A 11 -6.14 12.36 8.77
C GLU A 11 -7.57 11.85 9.03
N GLY A 12 -8.19 11.21 8.04
CA GLY A 12 -9.57 10.76 8.07
C GLY A 12 -9.77 9.37 8.65
N ARG A 13 -10.97 8.83 8.42
CA ARG A 13 -11.37 7.50 8.91
C ARG A 13 -10.64 6.33 8.24
N PHE A 14 -10.10 6.54 7.03
CA PHE A 14 -9.54 5.47 6.19
C PHE A 14 -8.21 5.92 5.56
N PRO A 15 -7.15 6.07 6.35
CA PRO A 15 -5.82 6.49 5.87
C PRO A 15 -5.24 5.57 4.79
N GLU A 16 -5.55 4.27 4.86
CA GLU A 16 -5.08 3.23 3.93
C GLU A 16 -5.46 3.49 2.47
N ARG A 17 -6.54 4.24 2.23
CA ARG A 17 -7.06 4.55 0.88
C ARG A 17 -6.09 5.35 0.03
N VAL A 18 -5.17 6.12 0.63
CA VAL A 18 -4.15 6.84 -0.14
C VAL A 18 -3.22 5.87 -0.83
N LEU A 19 -2.72 4.88 -0.09
CA LEU A 19 -1.85 3.83 -0.61
C LEU A 19 -2.60 2.89 -1.55
N GLU A 20 -3.82 2.48 -1.19
CA GLU A 20 -4.66 1.64 -2.05
C GLU A 20 -4.84 2.27 -3.44
N LYS A 21 -5.19 3.57 -3.50
CA LYS A 21 -5.36 4.28 -4.77
C LYS A 21 -4.07 4.41 -5.56
N ALA A 22 -2.92 4.55 -4.89
CA ALA A 22 -1.63 4.57 -5.56
C ALA A 22 -1.36 3.23 -6.25
N VAL A 23 -1.54 2.11 -5.55
CA VAL A 23 -1.33 0.77 -6.11
C VAL A 23 -2.30 0.46 -7.25
N VAL A 24 -3.58 0.82 -7.11
CA VAL A 24 -4.59 0.65 -8.18
C VAL A 24 -4.18 1.36 -9.47
N ARG A 25 -3.50 2.51 -9.39
CA ARG A 25 -3.03 3.26 -10.57
C ARG A 25 -1.81 2.63 -11.24
N MET A 26 -1.09 1.75 -10.54
CA MET A 26 0.11 1.06 -11.04
C MET A 26 -0.20 -0.30 -11.68
N ILE A 27 -1.40 -0.85 -11.47
CA ILE A 27 -1.80 -2.19 -11.92
C ILE A 27 -2.70 -2.09 -13.18
N PRO A 28 -2.60 -3.04 -14.13
CA PRO A 28 -3.49 -3.08 -15.30
C PRO A 28 -4.97 -3.23 -14.91
N ARG A 29 -5.83 -2.48 -15.60
CA ARG A 29 -7.29 -2.58 -15.39
C ARG A 29 -7.84 -3.85 -16.04
N GLY A 30 -8.49 -4.70 -15.26
CA GLY A 30 -9.12 -5.91 -15.76
C GLY A 30 -9.36 -6.96 -14.67
N PRO A 31 -9.81 -8.18 -15.03
CA PRO A 31 -9.99 -9.28 -14.09
C PRO A 31 -8.69 -9.61 -13.33
N LEU A 32 -7.55 -9.59 -14.02
CA LEU A 32 -6.24 -9.82 -13.42
C LEU A 32 -5.89 -8.76 -12.36
N GLY A 33 -6.09 -7.48 -12.68
CA GLY A 33 -5.84 -6.40 -11.72
C GLY A 33 -6.72 -6.51 -10.48
N ARG A 34 -7.99 -6.92 -10.63
CA ARG A 34 -8.87 -7.20 -9.49
C ARG A 34 -8.37 -8.36 -8.64
N ALA A 35 -7.81 -9.40 -9.25
CA ALA A 35 -7.21 -10.52 -8.53
C ALA A 35 -5.97 -10.06 -7.74
N GLN A 36 -5.09 -9.25 -8.35
CA GLN A 36 -3.92 -8.68 -7.66
C GLN A 36 -4.33 -7.78 -6.49
N MET A 37 -5.34 -6.92 -6.67
CA MET A 37 -5.85 -6.06 -5.60
C MET A 37 -6.47 -6.85 -4.43
N LYS A 38 -7.00 -8.05 -4.66
CA LYS A 38 -7.50 -8.93 -3.58
C LYS A 38 -6.38 -9.50 -2.72
N ALA A 39 -5.16 -9.62 -3.27
CA ALA A 39 -3.98 -10.08 -2.53
C ALA A 39 -3.32 -8.96 -1.72
N LEU A 40 -3.68 -7.69 -1.97
CA LEU A 40 -3.14 -6.55 -1.24
C LEU A 40 -3.88 -6.37 0.09
N HIS A 41 -3.15 -6.47 1.20
CA HIS A 41 -3.65 -6.18 2.55
C HIS A 41 -2.92 -4.94 3.09
N LEU A 42 -3.68 -3.88 3.41
CA LEU A 42 -3.17 -2.63 3.98
C LEU A 42 -3.75 -2.42 5.37
N TYR A 43 -2.89 -2.06 6.31
CA TYR A 43 -3.25 -1.78 7.69
C TYR A 43 -2.75 -0.38 8.05
N ALA A 44 -3.59 0.38 8.74
CA ALA A 44 -3.25 1.74 9.17
C ALA A 44 -2.27 1.74 10.36
N GLY A 45 -2.33 0.69 11.19
CA GLY A 45 -1.47 0.51 12.36
C GLY A 45 -0.28 -0.39 12.08
N THR A 46 0.47 -0.66 13.14
CA THR A 46 1.66 -1.55 13.12
C THR A 46 1.30 -3.03 13.19
N GLU A 47 0.04 -3.37 13.46
CA GLU A 47 -0.42 -4.75 13.67
C GLU A 47 -1.18 -5.27 12.46
N HIS A 48 -1.06 -6.58 12.21
CA HIS A 48 -1.79 -7.30 11.17
C HIS A 48 -2.23 -8.69 11.68
N PRO A 49 -3.36 -9.25 11.22
CA PRO A 49 -3.84 -10.57 11.65
C PRO A 49 -3.14 -11.76 10.96
N HIS A 50 -2.04 -11.53 10.24
CA HIS A 50 -1.39 -12.53 9.38
C HIS A 50 -0.31 -13.38 10.07
N ASP A 51 -0.26 -13.43 11.40
CA ASP A 51 0.78 -14.13 12.16
C ASP A 51 0.87 -15.64 11.83
N GLY A 52 -0.27 -16.26 11.50
CA GLY A 52 -0.31 -17.68 11.10
C GLY A 52 0.38 -17.99 9.77
N GLN A 53 0.58 -16.98 8.91
CA GLN A 53 1.18 -17.15 7.58
C GLN A 53 2.70 -16.97 7.59
N LYS A 54 3.29 -16.56 8.73
CA LYS A 54 4.72 -16.27 8.89
C LYS A 54 5.26 -15.36 7.79
N PRO A 55 4.76 -14.11 7.66
CA PRO A 55 5.24 -13.19 6.63
C PRO A 55 6.73 -12.90 6.79
N GLU A 56 7.46 -12.88 5.66
CA GLU A 56 8.87 -12.51 5.62
C GLU A 56 9.02 -11.00 5.43
N VAL A 57 9.96 -10.39 6.16
CA VAL A 57 10.22 -8.95 6.07
C VAL A 57 10.93 -8.64 4.75
N LEU A 58 10.34 -7.75 3.96
CA LEU A 58 10.91 -7.28 2.69
C LEU A 58 11.66 -5.95 2.87
N ASP A 59 12.98 -5.99 2.95
CA ASP A 59 13.82 -4.77 2.97
C ASP A 59 14.09 -4.26 1.55
N VAL A 60 13.23 -3.35 1.08
CA VAL A 60 13.36 -2.70 -0.23
C VAL A 60 14.57 -1.75 -0.30
N ALA A 61 15.03 -1.21 0.84
CA ALA A 61 16.16 -0.29 0.88
C ALA A 61 17.48 -1.02 0.61
N ALA A 62 17.63 -2.27 1.06
CA ALA A 62 18.83 -3.08 0.84
C ALA A 62 19.01 -3.56 -0.62
N MET A 63 17.93 -3.65 -1.41
CA MET A 63 17.99 -4.26 -2.76
C MET A 63 18.78 -3.45 -3.77
N ASN A 64 18.87 -2.12 -3.61
CA ASN A 64 19.60 -1.27 -4.54
C ASN A 64 20.32 -0.16 -3.77
N ARG A 65 21.61 0.03 -4.06
CA ARG A 65 22.41 1.12 -3.49
C ARG A 65 21.68 2.47 -3.59
N LYS A 66 21.03 2.76 -4.73
CA LYS A 66 20.31 4.03 -4.97
C LYS A 66 19.13 4.26 -4.02
N ASN A 67 18.55 3.21 -3.43
CA ASN A 67 17.42 3.33 -2.51
C ASN A 67 17.86 3.87 -1.13
N LYS A 68 19.16 3.87 -0.81
CA LYS A 68 19.71 4.38 0.46
C LYS A 68 20.36 5.77 0.36
N VAL A 69 20.52 6.35 -0.84
CA VAL A 69 21.37 7.56 -1.04
C VAL A 69 20.60 8.88 -0.84
N SER A 70 19.31 8.86 -0.55
CA SER A 70 18.48 10.07 -0.50
C SER A 70 17.80 10.32 0.85
N ALA A 71 18.36 9.82 1.95
CA ALA A 71 17.93 10.16 3.31
C ALA A 71 18.89 11.18 3.93
#